data_AF-A0A7L4WFV1-F1
#
_entry.id   AF-A0A7L4WFV1-F1
#
_cell.length_a   1.000
_cell.length_b   1.000
_cell.length_c   1.000
_cell.angle_alpha   90.00
_cell.angle_beta   90.00
_cell.angle_gamma   90.00
#
_symmetry.space_group_name_H-M   'P 1'
#
loop_
_entity.id
_entity.type
_entity.pdbx_description
1 polymer ?
#
loop_
_entity_poly.entity_id
_entity_poly.type
_entity_poly.pdbx_seq_one_letter_code
_entity_poly.pdbx_strand_id
1 'polypeptide(L)'
;MDPKKTNQLISSLGELVEKHNFDEAWTIAGQLNSILKEQAENLNGAEYSALESVIKSYYSLNEQYKKFSQRTYAFARRANDVAS
;
A
#
# COMPACT_ATOMS: atom_id res chain seq x y z
N MET A 1 -13.51 -15.31 8.45
CA MET A 1 -13.18 -13.88 8.21
C MET A 1 -14.26 -13.01 8.85
N ASP A 2 -13.92 -11.91 9.54
CA ASP A 2 -14.89 -10.86 9.90
C ASP A 2 -14.99 -9.86 8.73
N PRO A 3 -16.06 -9.89 7.92
CA PRO A 3 -16.15 -9.05 6.72
C PRO A 3 -16.16 -7.56 7.04
N LYS A 4 -16.67 -7.17 8.23
CA LYS A 4 -16.68 -5.76 8.63
C LYS A 4 -15.26 -5.26 8.85
N LYS A 5 -14.43 -6.06 9.51
CA LYS A 5 -13.01 -5.73 9.74
C LYS A 5 -12.24 -5.61 8.43
N THR A 6 -12.41 -6.54 7.49
CA THR A 6 -11.73 -6.48 6.18
C THR A 6 -12.16 -5.24 5.39
N ASN A 7 -13.45 -4.92 5.34
CA ASN A 7 -13.95 -3.72 4.66
C ASN A 7 -13.46 -2.42 5.29
N GLN A 8 -13.36 -2.37 6.62
CA GLN A 8 -12.76 -1.24 7.32
C GLN A 8 -11.30 -1.05 6.93
N LEU A 9 -10.50 -2.12 6.92
CA LEU A 9 -9.09 -2.07 6.52
C LEU A 9 -8.92 -1.62 5.06
N ILE A 10 -9.76 -2.09 4.14
CA ILE A 10 -9.76 -1.64 2.73
C ILE A 10 -10.06 -0.14 2.65
N SER A 11 -11.07 0.33 3.38
CA SER A 11 -11.45 1.75 3.41
C SER A 11 -10.33 2.62 3.99
N SER A 12 -9.75 2.18 5.12
CA SER A 12 -8.59 2.86 5.74
C SER A 12 -7.38 2.88 4.82
N LEU A 13 -7.11 1.82 4.07
CA LEU A 13 -6.04 1.80 3.08
C LEU A 13 -6.25 2.90 2.03
N GLY A 14 -7.47 3.02 1.50
CA GLY A 14 -7.83 4.05 0.53
C GLY A 14 -7.62 5.47 1.08
N GLU A 15 -8.13 5.74 2.29
CA GLU A 15 -7.97 7.04 2.93
C GLU A 15 -6.51 7.41 3.22
N LEU A 16 -5.69 6.45 3.65
CA LEU A 16 -4.27 6.68 3.93
C LEU A 16 -3.50 6.97 2.64
N VAL A 17 -3.82 6.27 1.55
CA VAL A 17 -3.22 6.54 0.23
C VAL A 17 -3.62 7.93 -0.27
N GLU A 18 -4.89 8.32 -0.14
CA GLU A 18 -5.38 9.65 -0.51
C GLU A 18 -4.67 10.76 0.29
N LYS A 19 -4.41 10.53 1.57
CA LYS A 19 -3.68 11.45 2.46
C LYS A 19 -2.15 11.36 2.33
N HIS A 20 -1.65 10.56 1.38
CA HIS A 20 -0.22 10.29 1.18
C HIS A 20 0.52 9.72 2.42
N ASN A 21 -0.20 9.10 3.35
CA ASN A 21 0.37 8.48 4.53
C ASN A 21 0.83 7.04 4.22
N PHE A 22 1.89 6.93 3.43
CA PHE A 22 2.33 5.65 2.86
C PHE A 22 2.90 4.66 3.87
N ASP A 23 3.41 5.12 5.02
CA ASP A 23 3.97 4.24 6.07
C ASP A 23 2.85 3.52 6.84
N GLU A 24 1.79 4.23 7.22
CA GLU A 24 0.61 3.61 7.82
C GLU A 24 -0.14 2.74 6.80
N ALA A 25 -0.27 3.20 5.56
CA ALA A 25 -0.87 2.42 4.48
C ALA A 25 -0.14 1.08 4.27
N TRP A 26 1.18 1.06 4.44
CA TRP A 26 1.99 -0.16 4.31
C TRP A 26 1.62 -1.19 5.37
N THR A 27 1.40 -0.72 6.59
CA THR A 27 1.00 -1.54 7.73
C THR A 27 -0.39 -2.14 7.48
N ILE A 28 -1.36 -1.34 7.02
CA ILE A 28 -2.71 -1.82 6.69
C ILE A 28 -2.69 -2.84 5.55
N ALA A 29 -1.93 -2.58 4.48
CA ALA A 29 -1.77 -3.54 3.39
C ALA A 29 -1.14 -4.87 3.85
N GLY A 30 -0.19 -4.81 4.79
CA GLY A 30 0.37 -5.99 5.44
C GLY A 30 -0.68 -6.80 6.20
N GLN A 31 -1.55 -6.13 6.97
CA GLN A 31 -2.65 -6.79 7.68
C GLN A 31 -3.64 -7.45 6.71
N LEU A 32 -4.02 -6.75 5.64
CA LEU A 32 -4.89 -7.30 4.59
C LEU A 32 -4.26 -8.53 3.91
N ASN A 33 -2.95 -8.51 3.65
CA ASN A 33 -2.23 -9.65 3.08
C ASN A 33 -2.18 -10.85 4.04
N SER A 34 -2.04 -10.62 5.34
CA SER A 34 -2.15 -11.70 6.33
C SER A 34 -3.55 -12.31 6.34
N ILE A 35 -4.60 -11.48 6.32
CA ILE A 35 -6.00 -11.95 6.24
C ILE A 35 -6.23 -12.78 4.97
N LEU A 36 -5.75 -12.29 3.82
CA LEU A 36 -5.89 -12.99 2.54
C LEU A 36 -5.27 -14.39 2.60
N LYS A 37 -4.08 -14.53 3.21
CA LYS A 37 -3.39 -15.82 3.37
C LYS A 37 -4.11 -16.75 4.35
N GLU A 38 -4.54 -16.22 5.50
CA GLU A 38 -5.22 -17.01 6.54
C GLU A 38 -6.62 -17.49 6.10
N GLN A 39 -7.28 -16.76 5.21
CA GLN A 39 -8.64 -17.04 4.78
C GLN A 39 -8.73 -17.55 3.34
N ALA A 40 -7.61 -17.88 2.70
CA ALA A 40 -7.55 -18.25 1.29
C ALA A 40 -8.52 -19.40 0.93
N GLU A 41 -8.65 -20.40 1.81
CA GLU A 41 -9.54 -21.55 1.62
C GLU A 41 -11.03 -21.23 1.87
N ASN A 42 -11.32 -20.11 2.55
CA ASN A 42 -12.67 -19.68 2.92
C ASN A 42 -13.24 -18.62 1.97
N LEU A 43 -12.41 -18.03 1.12
CA LEU A 43 -12.83 -17.03 0.14
C LEU A 43 -13.17 -17.70 -1.18
N ASN A 44 -14.23 -17.22 -1.83
CA ASN A 44 -14.44 -17.62 -3.22
C ASN A 44 -13.39 -16.95 -4.13
N GLY A 45 -13.20 -17.49 -5.34
CA GLY A 45 -12.16 -17.01 -6.25
C GLY A 45 -12.27 -15.53 -6.62
N ALA A 46 -13.48 -14.98 -6.68
CA ALA A 46 -13.70 -13.57 -6.99
C ALA A 46 -13.31 -12.67 -5.80
N GLU A 47 -13.69 -13.05 -4.59
CA GLU A 47 -13.31 -12.34 -3.36
C GLU A 47 -11.79 -12.33 -3.15
N TYR A 48 -11.17 -13.49 -3.32
CA TYR A 48 -9.71 -13.63 -3.25
C TYR A 48 -9.04 -12.71 -4.27
N SER A 49 -9.45 -12.79 -5.54
CA SER A 49 -8.85 -12.01 -6.62
C SER A 49 -9.02 -10.51 -6.42
N ALA A 50 -10.19 -10.06 -5.96
CA ALA A 50 -10.44 -8.65 -5.68
C ALA A 50 -9.53 -8.12 -4.56
N LEU A 51 -9.46 -8.82 -3.43
CA LEU A 51 -8.62 -8.41 -2.31
C LEU A 51 -7.12 -8.46 -2.68
N GLU A 52 -6.69 -9.52 -3.37
CA GLU A 52 -5.32 -9.64 -3.84
C GLU A 52 -4.93 -8.50 -4.79
N SER A 53 -5.84 -8.11 -5.70
CA SER A 53 -5.62 -7.00 -6.63
C SER A 53 -5.42 -5.66 -5.92
N VAL A 54 -6.24 -5.37 -4.89
CA VAL A 54 -6.09 -4.15 -4.08
C VAL A 54 -4.72 -4.10 -3.39
N ILE A 55 -4.31 -5.21 -2.76
CA ILE A 55 -3.03 -5.31 -2.05
C ILE A 55 -1.85 -5.13 -3.01
N LYS A 56 -1.86 -5.85 -4.15
CA LYS A 56 -0.79 -5.77 -5.16
C LYS A 56 -0.70 -4.37 -5.77
N SER A 57 -1.84 -3.75 -6.07
CA SER A 57 -1.91 -2.38 -6.59
C SER A 57 -1.28 -1.39 -5.63
N TYR A 58 -1.61 -1.48 -4.34
CA TYR A 58 -1.00 -0.63 -3.33
C TYR A 58 0.52 -0.84 -3.23
N TYR A 59 1.01 -2.09 -3.19
CA TYR A 59 2.46 -2.32 -3.10
C TYR A 59 3.22 -1.78 -4.31
N SER A 60 2.66 -1.93 -5.51
CA SER A 60 3.24 -1.34 -6.72
C SER A 60 3.28 0.19 -6.64
N LEU A 61 2.19 0.83 -6.19
CA LEU A 61 2.13 2.28 -5.99
C LEU A 61 3.19 2.75 -4.98
N ASN A 62 3.31 2.07 -3.84
CA ASN A 62 4.26 2.43 -2.80
C ASN A 62 5.72 2.31 -3.29
N GLU A 63 6.05 1.30 -4.09
CA GLU A 63 7.37 1.17 -4.70
C GLU A 63 7.68 2.33 -5.66
N GLN A 64 6.70 2.71 -6.49
CA GLN A 64 6.82 3.87 -7.39
C GLN A 64 7.04 5.16 -6.60
N TYR A 65 6.27 5.36 -5.52
CA TYR A 65 6.42 6.52 -4.63
C TYR A 65 7.82 6.58 -4.01
N LYS A 66 8.32 5.46 -3.46
CA LYS A 66 9.68 5.39 -2.89
C LYS A 66 10.76 5.73 -3.91
N LYS A 67 10.67 5.19 -5.13
CA LYS A 67 11.61 5.50 -6.22
C LYS A 67 11.56 6.97 -6.62
N PHE A 68 10.36 7.54 -6.75
CA PHE A 68 10.18 8.95 -7.05
C PHE A 68 10.81 9.83 -5.96
N SER A 69 10.45 9.59 -4.70
CA SER A 69 10.97 10.33 -3.54
C SER A 69 12.49 10.29 -3.46
N GLN A 70 13.10 9.11 -3.61
CA GLN A 70 14.56 8.95 -3.63
C GLN A 70 15.24 9.76 -4.75
N ARG A 71 14.67 9.76 -5.97
CA ARG A 71 15.20 10.56 -7.08
C ARG A 71 15.12 12.06 -6.80
N THR A 72 14.00 12.52 -6.22
CA THR A 72 13.81 13.92 -5.85
C THR A 72 14.82 14.36 -4.80
N TYR A 73 15.07 13.56 -3.76
CA TYR A 73 16.12 13.84 -2.78
C TYR A 73 17.51 13.89 -3.39
N ALA A 74 17.85 12.94 -4.27
CA ALA A 74 19.13 12.93 -4.97
C ALA A 74 19.32 14.17 -5.86
N PHE A 75 18.27 14.61 -6.54
CA PHE A 75 18.28 15.84 -7.31
C PHE A 75 18.49 17.07 -6.43
N ALA A 76 17.73 17.21 -5.34
CA ALA A 76 17.84 18.32 -4.41
C ALA A 76 19.24 18.43 -3.78
N ARG A 77 19.83 17.29 -3.39
CA ARG A 77 21.22 17.25 -2.89
C ARG A 77 22.21 17.77 -3.93
N ARG A 78 22.14 17.28 -5.18
CA ARG A 78 23.01 17.76 -6.26
C ARG A 78 22.87 19.25 -6.53
N ALA A 79 21.64 19.77 -6.51
CA ALA A 79 21.40 21.20 -6.70
C ALA A 79 22.04 22.03 -5.57
N ASN A 80 21.96 21.55 -4.32
CA ASN A 80 22.59 22.20 -3.18
C ASN A 80 24.12 22.20 -3.29
N ASP A 81 24.71 21.07 -3.73
CA ASP A 81 26.17 20.94 -3.91
C ASP A 81 26.70 21.90 -5.00
N VAL A 82 25.90 22.22 -6.02
CA VAL A 82 26.28 23.17 -7.09
C VAL A 82 26.11 24.63 -6.63
N ALA A 83 25.18 24.90 -5.71
CA ALA A 83 24.90 26.24 -5.21
C ALA A 83 25.81 26.67 -4.03
N SER A 84 26.60 25.74 -3.48
CA SER A 84 27.54 25.93 -2.38
C SER A 84 28.95 26.25 -2.89
#